data_AF-A0A536GD62-F1
#
_entry.id   AF-A0A536GD62-F1
#
_cell.length_a   1.000
_cell.length_b   1.000
_cell.length_c   1.000
_cell.angle_alpha   90.00
_cell.angle_beta   90.00
_cell.angle_gamma   90.00
#
_symmetry.space_group_name_H-M   'P 1'
#
loop_
_entity.id
_entity.type
_entity.pdbx_description
1 polymer ?
#
loop_
_entity_poly.entity_id
_entity_poly.type
_entity_poly.pdbx_seq_one_letter_code
_entity_poly.pdbx_strand_id
1 'polypeptide(L)'
;MFRSSSSSTRSARHSYDIDGAVRIRSGVRLPELEFFRSSSVADPDIVIRTRPVGGWGPRLNVAIKNGSTKLEYREHLGPLFANFSVDMVDPVVVTAAPLLALSPHVLYTNVVEPLLRFILASKGKMLLHAACISIGGQTIMLSAKTDTGKTSTILTMLRADGGVFYSDDMVIIDEDGVASRYPKPLTISAHTLRAVPQNRLKRTQRLSLTWQSRLHSREGRSVGKRLGAVNLPIMSMNAVVQAIIPPPKYKVTDLVTCSIGTQVRMESLYVIERGTPALTEPISHADAVDELLENTEDAYGFPPYSSLAPHLKIGGKGRDHLRTREREILASALSSVDVQRIRVPDYSWPDLIKRSARPAAVEPEDERGLEPVVSGDWLEAAGRAS
;
A
#
# COMPACT_ATOMS: atom_id res chain seq x y z
N MET A 1 -32.58 39.73 22.97
CA MET A 1 -32.38 39.44 21.53
C MET A 1 -30.97 38.85 21.36
N PHE A 2 -30.80 37.58 21.71
CA PHE A 2 -29.50 36.91 21.71
C PHE A 2 -29.23 36.34 20.32
N ARG A 3 -28.22 36.89 19.63
CA ARG A 3 -27.69 36.32 18.39
C ARG A 3 -26.98 35.02 18.73
N SER A 4 -27.57 33.90 18.33
CA SER A 4 -26.91 32.60 18.29
C SER A 4 -25.83 32.64 17.21
N SER A 5 -24.58 32.76 17.62
CA SER A 5 -23.42 32.48 16.78
C SER A 5 -23.31 30.96 16.62
N SER A 6 -23.84 30.44 15.51
CA SER A 6 -23.59 29.07 15.08
C SER A 6 -22.11 28.90 14.75
N SER A 7 -21.33 28.44 15.72
CA SER A 7 -19.99 27.89 15.51
C SER A 7 -20.12 26.63 14.65
N SER A 8 -20.11 26.82 13.33
CA SER A 8 -19.81 25.77 12.36
C SER A 8 -18.37 25.31 12.63
N THR A 9 -18.22 24.20 13.35
CA THR A 9 -16.95 23.47 13.40
C THR A 9 -16.62 23.04 11.98
N ARG A 10 -15.78 23.83 11.32
CA ARG A 10 -15.25 23.57 9.99
C ARG A 10 -14.41 22.30 10.09
N SER A 11 -15.03 21.14 9.86
CA SER A 11 -14.36 19.83 9.79
C SER A 11 -13.08 19.99 8.98
N ALA A 12 -11.94 19.59 9.58
CA ALA A 12 -10.64 19.69 8.93
C ALA A 12 -10.72 18.97 7.57
N ARG A 13 -10.37 19.69 6.50
CA ARG A 13 -10.34 19.14 5.15
C ARG A 13 -8.92 18.68 4.86
N HIS A 14 -8.78 17.41 4.52
CA HIS A 14 -7.54 16.78 4.09
C HIS A 14 -7.54 16.61 2.57
N SER A 15 -6.39 16.78 1.95
CA SER A 15 -6.18 16.60 0.52
C SER A 15 -4.99 15.68 0.29
N TYR A 16 -5.12 14.78 -0.68
CA TYR A 16 -4.09 13.81 -1.03
C TYR A 16 -3.96 13.74 -2.55
N ASP A 17 -2.73 13.79 -3.05
CA ASP A 17 -2.39 13.61 -4.46
C ASP A 17 -1.40 12.46 -4.59
N ILE A 18 -1.87 11.32 -5.11
CA ILE A 18 -1.07 10.11 -5.29
C ILE A 18 -0.25 10.26 -6.56
N ASP A 19 0.76 11.14 -6.51
CA ASP A 19 1.68 11.48 -7.61
C ASP A 19 0.95 11.71 -8.95
N GLY A 20 -0.18 12.41 -8.92
CA GLY A 20 -1.00 12.71 -10.09
C GLY A 20 -1.90 11.55 -10.57
N ALA A 21 -1.75 10.35 -10.04
CA ALA A 21 -2.56 9.19 -10.43
C ALA A 21 -3.99 9.28 -9.91
N VAL A 22 -4.17 9.64 -8.63
CA VAL A 22 -5.49 9.82 -8.01
C VAL A 22 -5.45 10.95 -6.99
N ARG A 23 -6.47 11.82 -7.04
CA ARG A 23 -6.65 12.95 -6.13
C ARG A 23 -7.82 12.69 -5.18
N ILE A 24 -7.62 12.90 -3.89
CA ILE A 24 -8.63 12.63 -2.86
C ILE A 24 -8.83 13.86 -1.99
N ARG A 25 -10.10 14.22 -1.77
CA ARG A 25 -10.50 15.21 -0.78
C ARG A 25 -11.27 14.52 0.33
N SER A 26 -10.84 14.66 1.59
CA SER A 26 -11.42 13.91 2.70
C SER A 26 -11.72 14.77 3.93
N GLY A 27 -12.90 14.58 4.52
CA GLY A 27 -13.23 15.08 5.86
C GLY A 27 -12.64 14.25 7.01
N VAL A 28 -12.01 13.11 6.68
CA VAL A 28 -11.34 12.21 7.63
C VAL A 28 -9.85 12.15 7.26
N ARG A 29 -8.95 12.29 8.23
CA ARG A 29 -7.52 12.07 7.99
C ARG A 29 -7.29 10.61 7.61
N LEU A 30 -6.55 10.35 6.54
CA LEU A 30 -6.14 9.01 6.08
C LEU A 30 -4.64 8.81 6.33
N PRO A 31 -4.23 8.21 7.46
CA PRO A 31 -2.81 8.04 7.78
C PRO A 31 -2.03 7.23 6.73
N GLU A 32 -2.69 6.29 6.05
CA GLU A 32 -2.11 5.46 4.97
C GLU A 32 -1.66 6.28 3.77
N LEU A 33 -2.29 7.44 3.53
CA LEU A 33 -1.94 8.36 2.45
C LEU A 33 -1.18 9.58 2.94
N GLU A 34 -0.72 9.61 4.20
CA GLU A 34 -0.08 10.80 4.78
C GLU A 34 1.16 11.24 3.98
N PHE A 35 1.85 10.28 3.35
CA PHE A 35 2.98 10.58 2.45
C PHE A 35 2.55 11.45 1.25
N PHE A 36 1.34 11.22 0.72
CA PHE A 36 0.77 11.92 -0.43
C PHE A 36 -0.03 13.18 -0.04
N ARG A 37 0.09 13.64 1.20
CA ARG A 37 -0.69 14.78 1.69
C ARG A 37 -0.27 16.06 0.97
N SER A 38 -1.26 16.76 0.41
CA SER A 38 -1.08 18.05 -0.26
C SER A 38 -1.83 19.17 0.48
N SER A 39 -1.50 20.41 0.17
CA SER A 39 -2.22 21.59 0.70
C SER A 39 -3.66 21.64 0.17
N SER A 40 -3.85 21.30 -1.10
CA SER A 40 -5.14 21.23 -1.76
C SER A 40 -5.07 20.32 -3.00
N VAL A 41 -6.24 19.86 -3.46
CA VAL A 41 -6.41 19.21 -4.76
C VAL A 41 -7.55 19.88 -5.51
N ALA A 42 -7.32 20.19 -6.78
CA ALA A 42 -8.37 20.47 -7.76
C ALA A 42 -8.91 19.15 -8.31
N ASP A 43 -10.19 19.13 -8.70
CA ASP A 43 -10.83 18.01 -9.40
C ASP A 43 -10.54 16.64 -8.76
N PRO A 44 -10.97 16.42 -7.51
CA PRO A 44 -10.69 15.18 -6.80
C PRO A 44 -11.41 14.01 -7.47
N ASP A 45 -10.78 12.85 -7.62
CA ASP A 45 -11.44 11.61 -8.06
C ASP A 45 -12.32 11.00 -6.97
N ILE A 46 -11.94 11.20 -5.69
CA ILE A 46 -12.68 10.70 -4.52
C ILE A 46 -12.95 11.85 -3.54
N VAL A 47 -14.19 11.97 -3.09
CA VAL A 47 -14.61 12.90 -2.02
C VAL A 47 -15.17 12.12 -0.84
N ILE A 48 -14.51 12.18 0.32
CA ILE A 48 -14.93 11.51 1.55
C ILE A 48 -15.54 12.52 2.51
N ARG A 49 -16.72 12.22 3.03
CA ARG A 49 -17.47 13.07 3.97
C ARG A 49 -17.97 12.24 5.15
N THR A 50 -18.14 12.89 6.30
CA THR A 50 -18.68 12.25 7.51
C THR A 50 -20.10 12.71 7.75
N ARG A 51 -21.07 11.80 7.67
CA ARG A 51 -22.48 12.00 8.02
C ARG A 51 -23.10 10.67 8.44
N PRO A 52 -24.15 10.65 9.27
CA PRO A 52 -24.91 9.42 9.52
C PRO A 52 -25.36 8.76 8.20
N VAL A 53 -25.27 7.43 8.12
CA VAL A 53 -25.65 6.66 6.92
C VAL A 53 -26.67 5.59 7.27
N GLY A 54 -27.82 5.63 6.58
CA GLY A 54 -28.94 4.72 6.79
C GLY A 54 -30.05 5.28 7.67
N GLY A 55 -31.14 4.51 7.82
CA GLY A 55 -32.27 4.85 8.70
C GLY A 55 -32.00 4.55 10.17
N TRP A 56 -32.73 5.20 11.07
CA TRP A 56 -32.54 5.16 12.53
C TRP A 56 -32.95 3.84 13.22
N GLY A 57 -33.66 2.95 12.52
CA GLY A 57 -34.04 1.64 13.08
C GLY A 57 -32.89 0.62 13.08
N PRO A 58 -32.75 -0.21 14.13
CA PRO A 58 -31.80 -1.33 14.17
C PRO A 58 -32.14 -2.38 13.11
N ARG A 59 -31.15 -3.17 12.68
CA ARG A 59 -31.32 -4.21 11.67
C ARG A 59 -30.84 -5.56 12.17
N LEU A 60 -31.56 -6.60 11.75
CA LEU A 60 -31.19 -7.99 12.05
C LEU A 60 -30.01 -8.48 11.21
N ASN A 61 -29.77 -7.94 10.01
CA ASN A 61 -28.73 -8.40 9.09
C ASN A 61 -27.94 -7.25 8.45
N VAL A 62 -26.70 -7.54 8.04
CA VAL A 62 -25.93 -6.68 7.11
C VAL A 62 -26.72 -6.53 5.82
N ALA A 63 -26.84 -5.31 5.32
CA ALA A 63 -27.56 -5.02 4.10
C ALA A 63 -26.71 -4.19 3.15
N ILE A 64 -26.55 -4.69 1.94
CA ILE A 64 -26.03 -3.94 0.79
C ILE A 64 -27.23 -3.53 -0.04
N LYS A 65 -27.57 -2.24 -0.05
CA LYS A 65 -28.55 -1.70 -0.99
C LYS A 65 -27.80 -1.16 -2.20
N ASN A 66 -28.12 -1.70 -3.37
CA ASN A 66 -27.55 -1.25 -4.63
C ASN A 66 -28.60 -0.49 -5.42
N GLY A 67 -28.33 0.79 -5.69
CA GLY A 67 -29.01 1.58 -6.71
C GLY A 67 -28.23 1.56 -8.03
N SER A 68 -28.68 2.31 -9.03
CA SER A 68 -27.98 2.42 -10.32
C SER A 68 -26.55 2.97 -10.18
N THR A 69 -26.36 3.98 -9.33
CA THR A 69 -25.06 4.63 -9.08
C THR A 69 -24.66 4.64 -7.61
N LYS A 70 -25.51 4.16 -6.70
CA LYS A 70 -25.29 4.30 -5.25
C LYS A 70 -25.26 2.95 -4.55
N LEU A 71 -24.17 2.70 -3.85
CA LEU A 71 -24.00 1.58 -2.94
C LEU A 71 -24.20 2.06 -1.51
N GLU A 72 -25.03 1.39 -0.72
CA GLU A 72 -25.16 1.64 0.73
C GLU A 72 -24.89 0.34 1.49
N TYR A 73 -23.87 0.37 2.36
CA TYR A 73 -23.52 -0.70 3.28
C TYR A 73 -23.99 -0.34 4.70
N ARG A 74 -24.78 -1.23 5.31
CA ARG A 74 -25.29 -1.06 6.67
C ARG A 74 -25.11 -2.31 7.51
N GLU A 75 -24.60 -2.13 8.72
CA GLU A 75 -24.55 -3.16 9.76
C GLU A 75 -25.72 -3.02 10.76
N HIS A 76 -25.77 -3.95 11.71
CA HIS A 76 -26.90 -4.24 12.60
C HIS A 76 -27.30 -3.10 13.52
N LEU A 77 -26.34 -2.28 13.96
CA LEU A 77 -26.50 -1.39 15.11
C LEU A 77 -26.96 0.04 14.77
N GLY A 78 -27.36 0.33 13.53
CA GLY A 78 -27.97 1.62 13.14
C GLY A 78 -26.99 2.63 12.51
N PRO A 79 -27.41 3.88 12.26
CA PRO A 79 -26.77 4.76 11.26
C PRO A 79 -25.47 5.45 11.70
N LEU A 80 -25.10 5.32 12.99
CA LEU A 80 -23.89 5.89 13.57
C LEU A 80 -22.71 4.89 13.62
N PHE A 81 -22.97 3.62 13.34
CA PHE A 81 -21.98 2.52 13.38
C PHE A 81 -21.14 2.47 12.10
N ALA A 82 -20.45 1.37 11.79
CA ALA A 82 -19.53 1.30 10.65
C ALA A 82 -20.23 1.20 9.28
N ASN A 83 -21.24 2.03 9.05
CA ASN A 83 -21.97 2.15 7.79
C ASN A 83 -21.25 3.12 6.86
N PHE A 84 -21.44 2.91 5.56
CA PHE A 84 -21.03 3.87 4.56
C PHE A 84 -21.90 3.78 3.32
N SER A 85 -21.84 4.83 2.50
CA SER A 85 -22.38 4.79 1.14
C SER A 85 -21.35 5.32 0.17
N VAL A 86 -21.39 4.78 -1.04
CA VAL A 86 -20.56 5.19 -2.17
C VAL A 86 -21.49 5.62 -3.28
N ASP A 87 -21.43 6.89 -3.65
CA ASP A 87 -22.01 7.39 -4.89
C ASP A 87 -20.94 7.27 -5.99
N MET A 88 -21.17 6.37 -6.92
CA MET A 88 -20.24 5.97 -7.98
C MET A 88 -20.39 6.87 -9.23
N VAL A 89 -20.59 8.16 -8.98
CA VAL A 89 -20.55 9.23 -9.97
C VAL A 89 -19.13 9.80 -10.07
N ASP A 90 -18.93 10.77 -10.95
CA ASP A 90 -17.67 11.52 -11.03
C ASP A 90 -17.85 12.91 -10.35
N PRO A 91 -17.13 13.21 -9.26
CA PRO A 91 -16.19 12.33 -8.57
C PRO A 91 -16.90 11.33 -7.64
N VAL A 92 -16.21 10.24 -7.29
CA VAL A 92 -16.77 9.22 -6.39
C VAL A 92 -16.97 9.83 -5.01
N VAL A 93 -18.20 9.80 -4.49
CA VAL A 93 -18.52 10.38 -3.18
C VAL A 93 -18.72 9.28 -2.15
N VAL A 94 -17.82 9.22 -1.18
CA VAL A 94 -17.92 8.33 -0.02
C VAL A 94 -18.52 9.10 1.16
N THR A 95 -19.63 8.60 1.71
CA THR A 95 -20.15 9.07 2.99
C THR A 95 -19.90 8.00 4.04
N ALA A 96 -19.04 8.29 5.02
CA ALA A 96 -18.74 7.44 6.15
C ALA A 96 -19.56 7.87 7.38
N ALA A 97 -20.18 6.92 8.07
CA ALA A 97 -20.83 7.18 9.34
C ALA A 97 -19.79 7.51 10.46
N PRO A 98 -20.20 8.20 11.53
CA PRO A 98 -19.28 8.68 12.56
C PRO A 98 -18.33 7.63 13.16
N LEU A 99 -18.80 6.42 13.50
CA LEU A 99 -17.92 5.37 14.06
C LEU A 99 -16.83 4.93 13.06
N LEU A 100 -17.18 4.83 11.77
CA LEU A 100 -16.21 4.51 10.73
C LEU A 100 -15.21 5.66 10.52
N ALA A 101 -15.68 6.90 10.59
CA ALA A 101 -14.82 8.09 10.49
C ALA A 101 -13.84 8.22 11.67
N LEU A 102 -14.22 7.72 12.87
CA LEU A 102 -13.32 7.60 14.03
C LEU A 102 -12.29 6.48 13.86
N SER A 103 -12.44 5.63 12.84
CA SER A 103 -11.55 4.50 12.56
C SER A 103 -10.91 4.61 11.17
N PRO A 104 -10.02 5.60 10.93
CA PRO A 104 -9.46 5.87 9.61
C PRO A 104 -8.85 4.66 8.89
N HIS A 105 -8.19 3.77 9.62
CA HIS A 105 -7.60 2.57 9.03
C HIS A 105 -8.67 1.62 8.47
N VAL A 106 -9.76 1.42 9.21
CA VAL A 106 -10.89 0.60 8.75
C VAL A 106 -11.57 1.25 7.55
N LEU A 107 -11.78 2.58 7.59
CA LEU A 107 -12.32 3.33 6.45
C LEU A 107 -11.42 3.19 5.21
N TYR A 108 -10.11 3.32 5.39
CA TYR A 108 -9.16 3.24 4.29
C TYR A 108 -9.14 1.84 3.66
N THR A 109 -8.83 0.82 4.46
CA THR A 109 -8.64 -0.56 3.99
C THR A 109 -9.90 -1.18 3.39
N ASN A 110 -11.09 -0.84 3.92
CA ASN A 110 -12.35 -1.46 3.48
C ASN A 110 -13.15 -0.65 2.46
N VAL A 111 -12.83 0.63 2.27
CA VAL A 111 -13.60 1.52 1.37
C VAL A 111 -12.69 2.25 0.40
N VAL A 112 -11.73 3.03 0.92
CA VAL A 112 -10.90 3.89 0.06
C VAL A 112 -9.99 3.08 -0.85
N GLU A 113 -9.25 2.13 -0.31
CA GLU A 113 -8.30 1.31 -1.06
C GLU A 113 -8.96 0.44 -2.15
N PRO A 114 -10.10 -0.23 -1.88
CA PRO A 114 -10.92 -0.83 -2.93
C PRO A 114 -11.30 0.14 -4.06
N LEU A 115 -11.72 1.36 -3.73
CA LEU A 115 -12.06 2.35 -4.76
C LEU A 115 -10.83 2.80 -5.56
N LEU A 116 -9.68 2.94 -4.90
CA LEU A 116 -8.41 3.24 -5.57
C LEU A 116 -8.04 2.17 -6.59
N ARG A 117 -8.25 0.89 -6.27
CA ARG A 117 -8.04 -0.21 -7.21
C ARG A 117 -8.85 -0.04 -8.50
N PHE A 118 -10.15 0.24 -8.38
CA PHE A 118 -11.02 0.44 -9.55
C PHE A 118 -10.66 1.70 -10.34
N ILE A 119 -10.37 2.82 -9.66
CA ILE A 119 -10.02 4.10 -10.31
C ILE A 119 -8.65 4.02 -10.99
N LEU A 120 -7.66 3.36 -10.39
CA LEU A 120 -6.36 3.18 -11.02
C LEU A 120 -6.47 2.33 -12.28
N ALA A 121 -7.26 1.24 -12.24
CA ALA A 121 -7.48 0.39 -13.40
C ALA A 121 -8.14 1.16 -14.56
N SER A 122 -9.11 2.03 -14.27
CA SER A 122 -9.72 2.88 -15.31
C SER A 122 -8.75 3.89 -15.91
N LYS A 123 -7.65 4.19 -15.22
CA LYS A 123 -6.55 5.06 -15.65
C LYS A 123 -5.32 4.28 -16.18
N GLY A 124 -5.47 2.99 -16.49
CA GLY A 124 -4.39 2.17 -17.04
C GLY A 124 -3.29 1.79 -16.05
N LYS A 125 -3.60 1.83 -14.74
CA LYS A 125 -2.68 1.46 -13.66
C LYS A 125 -3.26 0.36 -12.78
N MET A 126 -2.42 -0.41 -12.11
CA MET A 126 -2.85 -1.47 -11.18
C MET A 126 -2.19 -1.30 -9.82
N LEU A 127 -2.96 -1.52 -8.74
CA LEU A 127 -2.40 -1.73 -7.40
C LEU A 127 -2.01 -3.20 -7.26
N LEU A 128 -0.73 -3.50 -7.49
CA LEU A 128 -0.17 -4.83 -7.34
C LEU A 128 0.22 -5.08 -5.88
N HIS A 129 -0.16 -6.23 -5.31
CA HIS A 129 0.30 -6.63 -3.98
C HIS A 129 1.75 -7.16 -4.02
N ALA A 130 2.70 -6.23 -4.02
CA ALA A 130 4.12 -6.50 -4.05
C ALA A 130 4.91 -5.42 -3.29
N ALA A 131 6.03 -5.82 -2.71
CA ALA A 131 7.06 -4.89 -2.25
C ALA A 131 8.00 -4.54 -3.41
N CYS A 132 8.57 -3.34 -3.40
CA CYS A 132 9.49 -2.85 -4.42
C CYS A 132 10.59 -2.00 -3.80
N ILE A 133 11.84 -2.39 -4.04
CA ILE A 133 13.06 -1.69 -3.61
C ILE A 133 14.08 -1.68 -4.74
N SER A 134 15.07 -0.79 -4.65
CA SER A 134 16.27 -0.86 -5.46
C SER A 134 17.52 -0.91 -4.60
N ILE A 135 18.40 -1.86 -4.86
CA ILE A 135 19.66 -2.09 -4.16
C ILE A 135 20.75 -2.34 -5.20
N GLY A 136 21.89 -1.67 -5.08
CA GLY A 136 23.01 -1.84 -6.01
C GLY A 136 22.65 -1.55 -7.48
N GLY A 137 21.73 -0.61 -7.71
CA GLY A 137 21.26 -0.26 -9.06
C GLY A 137 20.23 -1.21 -9.65
N GLN A 138 19.82 -2.27 -8.94
CA GLN A 138 18.85 -3.23 -9.44
C GLN A 138 17.49 -3.07 -8.80
N THR A 139 16.43 -3.28 -9.58
CA THR A 139 15.05 -3.23 -9.10
C THR A 139 14.55 -4.60 -8.70
N ILE A 140 14.20 -4.73 -7.42
CA ILE A 140 13.77 -5.98 -6.80
C ILE A 140 12.32 -5.82 -6.35
N MET A 141 11.45 -6.64 -6.93
CA MET A 141 10.06 -6.77 -6.51
C MET A 141 9.82 -8.10 -5.80
N LEU A 142 9.08 -8.09 -4.70
CA LEU A 142 8.72 -9.30 -3.97
C LEU A 142 7.21 -9.45 -3.92
N SER A 143 6.72 -10.59 -4.39
CA SER A 143 5.36 -11.04 -4.12
C SER A 143 5.38 -12.32 -3.31
N ALA A 144 4.32 -12.54 -2.54
CA ALA A 144 4.16 -13.69 -1.69
C ALA A 144 2.71 -13.79 -1.24
N LYS A 145 2.27 -14.99 -0.90
CA LYS A 145 1.06 -15.17 -0.10
C LYS A 145 1.17 -14.37 1.20
N THR A 146 0.04 -13.89 1.71
CA THR A 146 0.00 -13.13 2.97
C THR A 146 0.73 -13.86 4.10
N ASP A 147 1.44 -13.12 4.96
CA ASP A 147 2.21 -13.64 6.11
C ASP A 147 3.47 -14.48 5.79
N THR A 148 4.01 -14.37 4.57
CA THR A 148 5.25 -15.06 4.14
C THR A 148 6.54 -14.25 4.36
N GLY A 149 6.45 -13.04 4.93
CA GLY A 149 7.63 -12.27 5.36
C GLY A 149 8.19 -11.27 4.33
N LYS A 150 7.42 -10.85 3.31
CA LYS A 150 7.82 -9.79 2.34
C LYS A 150 8.46 -8.57 3.00
N THR A 151 7.73 -7.97 3.94
CA THR A 151 8.17 -6.77 4.66
C THR A 151 9.45 -7.01 5.46
N SER A 152 9.61 -8.18 6.10
CA SER A 152 10.85 -8.49 6.81
C SER A 152 12.03 -8.70 5.86
N THR A 153 11.81 -9.29 4.68
CA THR A 153 12.85 -9.53 3.67
C THR A 153 13.38 -8.21 3.14
N ILE A 154 12.51 -7.30 2.65
CA ILE A 154 12.95 -6.01 2.11
C ILE A 154 13.65 -5.13 3.15
N LEU A 155 13.17 -5.12 4.40
CA LEU A 155 13.79 -4.33 5.47
C LEU A 155 15.16 -4.89 5.85
N THR A 156 15.33 -6.22 5.80
CA THR A 156 16.63 -6.85 6.05
C THR A 156 17.62 -6.47 4.94
N MET A 157 17.19 -6.47 3.68
CA MET A 157 18.03 -6.08 2.55
C MET A 157 18.40 -4.59 2.62
N LEU A 158 17.42 -3.70 2.77
CA LEU A 158 17.67 -2.25 2.91
C LEU A 158 18.54 -1.91 4.13
N ARG A 159 18.41 -2.65 5.23
CA ARG A 159 19.27 -2.46 6.40
C ARG A 159 20.71 -2.86 6.13
N ALA A 160 20.93 -3.93 5.35
CA ALA A 160 22.25 -4.45 5.09
C ALA A 160 23.02 -3.56 4.10
N ASP A 161 22.37 -3.12 3.02
CA ASP A 161 23.07 -2.50 1.88
C ASP A 161 22.64 -1.05 1.62
N GLY A 162 21.66 -0.53 2.36
CA GLY A 162 20.97 0.71 1.99
C GLY A 162 20.11 0.53 0.74
N GLY A 163 19.75 1.63 0.10
CA GLY A 163 19.04 1.62 -1.19
C GLY A 163 17.85 2.56 -1.25
N VAL A 164 17.00 2.31 -2.24
CA VAL A 164 15.80 3.08 -2.54
C VAL A 164 14.57 2.24 -2.24
N PHE A 165 13.64 2.77 -1.45
CA PHE A 165 12.36 2.14 -1.15
C PHE A 165 11.25 2.76 -2.00
N TYR A 166 10.38 1.94 -2.57
CA TYR A 166 9.19 2.39 -3.30
C TYR A 166 7.90 1.95 -2.60
N SER A 167 7.83 0.68 -2.17
CA SER A 167 6.69 0.17 -1.38
C SER A 167 7.00 -1.16 -0.69
N ASP A 168 6.18 -1.53 0.29
CA ASP A 168 6.24 -2.80 1.03
C ASP A 168 5.02 -3.73 0.83
N ASP A 169 3.86 -3.14 0.51
CA ASP A 169 2.57 -3.84 0.55
C ASP A 169 1.87 -3.79 -0.81
N MET A 170 1.63 -2.58 -1.31
CA MET A 170 1.00 -2.34 -2.61
C MET A 170 1.92 -1.44 -3.43
N VAL A 171 2.12 -1.72 -4.70
CA VAL A 171 2.87 -0.84 -5.62
C VAL A 171 1.97 -0.52 -6.81
N ILE A 172 2.05 0.71 -7.32
CA ILE A 172 1.28 1.10 -8.51
C ILE A 172 2.12 0.72 -9.72
N ILE A 173 1.59 -0.10 -10.62
CA ILE A 173 2.25 -0.42 -11.91
C ILE A 173 1.41 0.07 -13.08
N ASP A 174 2.04 0.26 -14.23
CA ASP A 174 1.38 0.52 -15.51
C ASP A 174 1.77 -0.52 -16.57
N GLU A 175 1.13 -0.44 -17.74
CA GLU A 175 1.34 -1.36 -18.86
C GLU A 175 2.74 -1.26 -19.47
N ASP A 176 3.43 -0.15 -19.25
CA ASP A 176 4.80 0.02 -19.71
C ASP A 176 5.78 -0.76 -18.84
N GLY A 177 5.41 -1.24 -17.65
CA GLY A 177 6.33 -1.90 -16.73
C GLY A 177 7.09 -0.92 -15.84
N VAL A 178 6.48 0.23 -15.53
CA VAL A 178 6.98 1.18 -14.54
C VAL A 178 6.25 0.96 -13.22
N ALA A 179 7.02 0.81 -12.14
CA ALA A 179 6.53 0.76 -10.78
C ALA A 179 6.64 2.16 -10.13
N SER A 180 5.49 2.73 -9.78
CA SER A 180 5.36 3.97 -8.99
C SER A 180 5.22 3.65 -7.51
N ARG A 181 5.85 4.48 -6.68
CA ARG A 181 5.83 4.33 -5.21
C ARG A 181 4.41 4.31 -4.64
N TYR A 182 4.24 3.62 -3.53
CA TYR A 182 3.03 3.72 -2.73
C TYR A 182 3.34 3.44 -1.25
N PRO A 183 4.18 4.30 -0.64
CA PRO A 183 4.76 4.02 0.67
C PRO A 183 3.72 4.21 1.77
N LYS A 184 3.15 3.10 2.25
CA LYS A 184 2.28 3.12 3.41
C LYS A 184 3.11 3.09 4.71
N PRO A 185 2.60 3.67 5.81
CA PRO A 185 3.19 3.47 7.11
C PRO A 185 3.17 1.99 7.51
N LEU A 186 4.33 1.46 7.88
CA LEU A 186 4.53 0.06 8.22
C LEU A 186 3.98 -0.24 9.62
N THR A 187 3.25 -1.34 9.76
CA THR A 187 2.88 -1.88 11.07
C THR A 187 3.97 -2.84 11.53
N ILE A 188 4.66 -2.53 12.63
CA ILE A 188 5.70 -3.42 13.16
C ILE A 188 5.02 -4.61 13.84
N SER A 189 5.18 -5.80 13.26
CA SER A 189 4.90 -7.07 13.92
C SER A 189 6.13 -7.56 14.71
N ALA A 190 5.94 -8.48 15.66
CA ALA A 190 7.04 -9.08 16.42
C ALA A 190 8.12 -9.72 15.52
N HIS A 191 7.73 -10.23 14.33
CA HIS A 191 8.66 -10.76 13.33
C HIS A 191 9.45 -9.66 12.62
N THR A 192 8.84 -8.51 12.34
CA THR A 192 9.49 -7.35 11.71
C THR A 192 10.44 -6.63 12.67
N LEU A 193 10.13 -6.65 13.97
CA LEU A 193 10.95 -6.02 15.01
C LEU A 193 12.40 -6.54 15.04
N ARG A 194 12.65 -7.80 14.65
CA ARG A 194 14.00 -8.37 14.55
C ARG A 194 14.84 -7.71 13.44
N ALA A 195 14.18 -7.23 12.39
CA ALA A 195 14.84 -6.57 11.27
C ALA A 195 15.20 -5.09 11.57
N VAL A 196 14.59 -4.46 12.58
CA VAL A 196 14.81 -3.04 12.93
C VAL A 196 15.99 -2.89 13.92
N PRO A 197 16.91 -1.90 13.75
CA PRO A 197 17.97 -1.61 14.71
C PRO A 197 17.45 -1.28 16.10
N GLN A 198 18.10 -1.81 17.14
CA GLN A 198 17.62 -1.73 18.54
C GLN A 198 17.58 -0.30 19.11
N ASN A 199 18.30 0.64 18.50
CA ASN A 199 18.43 2.04 18.94
C ASN A 199 17.39 3.00 18.33
N ARG A 200 16.57 2.54 17.38
CA ARG A 200 15.61 3.40 16.65
C ARG A 200 14.21 3.46 17.26
N LEU A 201 13.87 2.55 18.19
CA LEU A 201 12.56 2.49 18.85
C LEU A 201 12.67 2.74 20.35
N LYS A 202 11.77 3.54 20.93
CA LYS A 202 11.74 3.79 22.38
C LYS A 202 11.37 2.51 23.15
N ARG A 203 12.00 2.25 24.30
CA ARG A 203 11.76 1.03 25.12
C ARG A 203 10.27 0.81 25.47
N THR A 204 9.49 1.87 25.63
CA THR A 204 8.05 1.82 25.92
C THR A 204 7.20 1.36 24.73
N GLN A 205 7.59 1.71 23.49
CA GLN A 205 6.93 1.23 22.28
C GLN A 205 7.07 -0.29 22.16
N ARG A 206 8.24 -0.83 22.57
CA ARG A 206 8.56 -2.26 22.49
C ARG A 206 7.72 -3.14 23.41
N LEU A 207 7.36 -2.66 24.61
CA LEU A 207 6.48 -3.41 25.53
C LEU A 207 5.03 -3.48 25.02
N SER A 208 4.54 -2.41 24.38
CA SER A 208 3.19 -2.39 23.81
C SER A 208 3.01 -3.40 22.66
N LEU A 209 4.08 -3.70 21.91
CA LEU A 209 4.06 -4.65 20.79
C LEU A 209 3.75 -6.09 21.24
N THR A 210 4.11 -6.49 22.46
CA THR A 210 3.86 -7.85 22.96
C THR A 210 2.39 -8.07 23.32
N TRP A 211 1.72 -7.03 23.85
CA TRP A 211 0.28 -7.06 24.13
C TRP A 211 -0.56 -6.86 22.87
N GLN A 212 -0.13 -5.97 21.98
CA GLN A 212 -0.83 -5.66 20.72
C GLN A 212 -0.72 -6.78 19.69
N SER A 213 0.42 -7.48 19.60
CA SER A 213 0.56 -8.61 18.67
C SER A 213 -0.35 -9.79 19.00
N ARG A 214 -0.78 -9.96 20.26
CA ARG A 214 -1.76 -10.98 20.68
C ARG A 214 -3.21 -10.61 20.34
N LEU A 215 -3.56 -9.32 20.39
CA LEU A 215 -4.88 -8.85 19.92
C LEU A 215 -5.03 -8.91 18.40
N HIS A 216 -3.91 -8.81 17.66
CA HIS A 216 -3.87 -8.81 16.19
C HIS A 216 -3.30 -10.11 15.58
N SER A 217 -3.03 -11.15 16.37
CA SER A 217 -2.41 -12.40 15.87
C SER A 217 -3.37 -13.28 15.08
N ARG A 218 -2.76 -14.12 14.22
CA ARG A 218 -3.23 -15.22 13.33
C ARG A 218 -4.64 -15.81 13.54
N GLU A 219 -5.14 -15.84 14.77
CA GLU A 219 -6.50 -16.26 15.09
C GLU A 219 -7.54 -15.26 14.56
N GLY A 220 -7.30 -13.95 14.62
CA GLY A 220 -8.28 -12.93 14.20
C GLY A 220 -8.62 -12.90 12.71
N ARG A 221 -7.65 -13.16 11.80
CA ARG A 221 -7.88 -13.16 10.33
C ARG A 221 -8.48 -14.47 9.82
N SER A 222 -8.04 -15.62 10.37
CA SER A 222 -8.61 -16.94 10.02
C SER A 222 -10.02 -17.11 10.58
N VAL A 223 -10.27 -16.59 11.79
CA VAL A 223 -11.61 -16.44 12.35
C VAL A 223 -12.40 -15.41 11.56
N GLY A 224 -11.86 -14.23 11.21
CA GLY A 224 -12.55 -13.21 10.41
C GLY A 224 -13.00 -13.67 9.02
N LYS A 225 -12.18 -14.44 8.28
CA LYS A 225 -12.57 -15.04 6.99
C LYS A 225 -13.70 -16.07 7.15
N ARG A 226 -13.70 -16.87 8.22
CA ARG A 226 -14.78 -17.83 8.55
C ARG A 226 -16.04 -17.16 9.11
N LEU A 227 -15.88 -16.07 9.86
CA LEU A 227 -16.98 -15.29 10.44
C LEU A 227 -17.67 -14.41 9.40
N GLY A 228 -17.08 -14.13 8.23
CA GLY A 228 -17.78 -13.47 7.13
C GLY A 228 -19.02 -14.23 6.63
N ALA A 229 -19.13 -15.54 6.93
CA ALA A 229 -20.32 -16.36 6.68
C ALA A 229 -21.37 -16.25 7.81
N VAL A 230 -21.03 -15.63 8.94
CA VAL A 230 -21.91 -15.41 10.08
C VAL A 230 -22.28 -13.93 10.09
N ASN A 231 -23.56 -13.63 10.32
CA ASN A 231 -24.11 -12.28 10.27
C ASN A 231 -23.70 -11.44 11.51
N LEU A 232 -22.40 -11.21 11.69
CA LEU A 232 -21.80 -10.42 12.77
C LEU A 232 -21.34 -9.04 12.26
N PRO A 233 -21.36 -7.98 13.10
CA PRO A 233 -20.92 -6.64 12.72
C PRO A 233 -19.38 -6.52 12.78
N ILE A 234 -18.69 -7.29 11.94
CA ILE A 234 -17.21 -7.40 11.93
C ILE A 234 -16.55 -6.04 11.71
N MET A 235 -17.11 -5.20 10.81
CA MET A 235 -16.52 -3.90 10.50
C MET A 235 -16.67 -2.94 11.69
N SER A 236 -17.82 -2.93 12.37
CA SER A 236 -18.03 -2.14 13.59
C SER A 236 -17.14 -2.61 14.74
N MET A 237 -16.99 -3.91 14.94
CA MET A 237 -16.10 -4.44 15.98
C MET A 237 -14.63 -4.05 15.72
N ASN A 238 -14.17 -4.23 14.48
CA ASN A 238 -12.81 -3.85 14.08
C ASN A 238 -12.60 -2.33 14.20
N ALA A 239 -13.61 -1.52 13.82
CA ALA A 239 -13.60 -0.07 13.97
C ALA A 239 -13.45 0.34 15.44
N VAL A 240 -14.27 -0.20 16.34
CA VAL A 240 -14.18 0.11 17.78
C VAL A 240 -12.80 -0.22 18.33
N VAL A 241 -12.28 -1.42 18.06
CA VAL A 241 -10.95 -1.85 18.55
C VAL A 241 -9.87 -0.89 18.06
N GLN A 242 -9.88 -0.56 16.78
CA GLN A 242 -8.84 0.28 16.17
C GLN A 242 -8.98 1.78 16.47
N ALA A 243 -10.19 2.24 16.81
CA ALA A 243 -10.39 3.60 17.32
C ALA A 243 -9.79 3.77 18.72
N ILE A 244 -9.87 2.71 19.56
CA ILE A 244 -9.33 2.73 20.93
C ILE A 244 -7.82 2.46 20.93
N ILE A 245 -7.38 1.47 20.16
CA ILE A 245 -5.98 1.03 20.09
C ILE A 245 -5.57 0.96 18.62
N PRO A 246 -5.18 2.09 17.99
CA PRO A 246 -4.73 2.07 16.61
C PRO A 246 -3.40 1.30 16.48
N PRO A 247 -3.18 0.59 15.35
CA PRO A 247 -1.93 -0.13 15.13
C PRO A 247 -0.73 0.84 15.07
N PRO A 248 0.43 0.44 15.61
CA PRO A 248 1.61 1.31 15.63
C PRO A 248 2.22 1.40 14.23
N LYS A 249 2.13 2.59 13.64
CA LYS A 249 2.57 2.91 12.28
C LYS A 249 3.89 3.67 12.29
N TYR A 250 4.85 3.22 11.49
CA TYR A 250 6.18 3.84 11.36
C TYR A 250 6.51 4.09 9.89
N LYS A 251 7.27 5.15 9.60
CA LYS A 251 7.80 5.32 8.25
C LYS A 251 8.97 4.38 8.05
N VAL A 252 9.19 3.90 6.82
CA VAL A 252 10.34 3.03 6.51
C VAL A 252 11.68 3.67 6.90
N THR A 253 11.81 4.98 6.72
CA THR A 253 13.01 5.76 7.05
C THR A 253 13.26 5.87 8.57
N ASP A 254 12.22 5.64 9.38
CA ASP A 254 12.37 5.51 10.83
C ASP A 254 12.96 4.14 11.21
N LEU A 255 12.79 3.13 10.35
CA LEU A 255 13.19 1.74 10.59
C LEU A 255 14.57 1.40 10.01
N VAL A 256 14.87 1.87 8.80
CA VAL A 256 16.09 1.54 8.06
C VAL A 256 16.61 2.76 7.30
N THR A 257 17.92 2.82 7.07
CA THR A 257 18.53 3.88 6.25
C THR A 257 18.25 3.61 4.77
N CYS A 258 17.31 4.34 4.19
CA CYS A 258 16.97 4.29 2.78
C CYS A 258 16.46 5.65 2.30
N SER A 259 16.50 5.89 0.99
CA SER A 259 15.77 6.98 0.34
C SER A 259 14.42 6.45 -0.17
N ILE A 260 13.43 7.34 -0.38
CA ILE A 260 12.15 6.96 -0.99
C ILE A 260 12.17 7.43 -2.44
N GLY A 261 12.14 6.50 -3.38
CA GLY A 261 12.11 6.79 -4.82
C GLY A 261 10.71 7.16 -5.29
N THR A 262 10.57 7.68 -6.51
CA THR A 262 9.26 8.05 -7.09
C THR A 262 8.75 6.97 -8.04
N GLN A 263 9.55 6.62 -9.04
CA GLN A 263 9.24 5.61 -10.06
C GLN A 263 10.49 4.81 -10.42
N VAL A 264 10.32 3.58 -10.87
CA VAL A 264 11.41 2.71 -11.31
C VAL A 264 10.94 1.71 -12.35
N ARG A 265 11.83 1.29 -13.25
CA ARG A 265 11.55 0.22 -14.21
C ARG A 265 11.52 -1.13 -13.49
N MET A 266 10.54 -1.96 -13.80
CA MET A 266 10.49 -3.34 -13.30
C MET A 266 11.58 -4.18 -13.98
N GLU A 267 12.40 -4.88 -13.18
CA GLU A 267 13.51 -5.70 -13.69
C GLU A 267 13.42 -7.14 -13.20
N SER A 268 13.36 -7.35 -11.88
CA SER A 268 13.28 -8.68 -11.28
C SER A 268 12.11 -8.77 -10.31
N LEU A 269 11.30 -9.84 -10.45
CA LEU A 269 10.22 -10.17 -9.53
C LEU A 269 10.45 -11.56 -8.93
N TYR A 270 10.46 -11.61 -7.60
CA TYR A 270 10.59 -12.86 -6.87
C TYR A 270 9.26 -13.20 -6.17
N VAL A 271 8.72 -14.36 -6.51
CA VAL A 271 7.62 -14.99 -5.76
C VAL A 271 8.23 -15.84 -4.66
N ILE A 272 8.09 -15.40 -3.41
CA ILE A 272 8.66 -16.09 -2.26
C ILE A 272 7.61 -16.96 -1.56
N GLU A 273 8.01 -18.19 -1.19
CA GLU A 273 7.17 -19.10 -0.44
C GLU A 273 7.95 -19.89 0.61
N ARG A 274 7.25 -20.30 1.67
CA ARG A 274 7.80 -21.21 2.68
C ARG A 274 7.50 -22.65 2.31
N GLY A 275 8.51 -23.51 2.28
CA GLY A 275 8.28 -24.94 2.09
C GLY A 275 9.53 -25.75 1.79
N THR A 276 9.32 -27.04 1.55
CA THR A 276 10.35 -28.04 1.23
C THR A 276 9.91 -28.88 0.02
N PRO A 277 10.83 -29.31 -0.85
CA PRO A 277 12.27 -29.01 -0.84
C PRO A 277 12.56 -27.54 -1.20
N ALA A 278 13.73 -27.05 -0.79
CA ALA A 278 14.20 -25.73 -1.18
C ALA A 278 14.40 -25.68 -2.71
N LEU A 279 13.96 -24.60 -3.34
CA LEU A 279 13.92 -24.48 -4.80
C LEU A 279 14.09 -23.03 -5.23
N THR A 280 14.80 -22.82 -6.33
CA THR A 280 14.82 -21.57 -7.07
C THR A 280 14.65 -21.91 -8.55
N GLU A 281 13.56 -21.42 -9.14
CA GLU A 281 13.19 -21.75 -10.52
C GLU A 281 12.57 -20.51 -11.21
N PRO A 282 12.76 -20.35 -12.52
CA PRO A 282 12.02 -19.35 -13.28
C PRO A 282 10.53 -19.70 -13.34
N ILE A 283 9.67 -18.67 -13.36
CA ILE A 283 8.23 -18.80 -13.57
C ILE A 283 7.89 -18.24 -14.95
N SER A 284 7.01 -18.90 -15.70
CA SER A 284 6.51 -18.33 -16.95
C SER A 284 5.74 -17.03 -16.66
N HIS A 285 5.76 -16.06 -17.59
CA HIS A 285 5.00 -14.82 -17.40
C HIS A 285 3.49 -15.07 -17.25
N ALA A 286 2.95 -16.07 -17.96
CA ALA A 286 1.54 -16.43 -17.86
C ALA A 286 1.18 -16.93 -16.44
N ASP A 287 1.97 -17.86 -15.89
CA ASP A 287 1.74 -18.38 -14.53
C ASP A 287 1.96 -17.28 -13.48
N ALA A 288 2.95 -16.41 -13.70
CA ALA A 288 3.21 -15.27 -12.83
C ALA A 288 2.03 -14.29 -12.79
N VAL A 289 1.42 -13.98 -13.94
CA VAL A 289 0.23 -13.14 -14.01
C VAL A 289 -0.91 -13.75 -13.19
N ASP A 290 -1.18 -15.04 -13.36
CA ASP A 290 -2.25 -15.72 -12.64
C ASP A 290 -2.03 -15.71 -11.12
N GLU A 291 -0.84 -16.08 -10.67
CA GLU A 291 -0.49 -16.12 -9.25
C GLU A 291 -0.49 -14.72 -8.61
N LEU A 292 0.03 -13.70 -9.30
CA LEU A 292 0.08 -12.33 -8.79
C LEU A 292 -1.31 -11.70 -8.71
N LEU A 293 -2.20 -11.98 -9.66
CA LEU A 293 -3.60 -11.55 -9.60
C LEU A 293 -4.33 -12.22 -8.45
N GLU A 294 -4.12 -13.52 -8.21
CA GLU A 294 -4.69 -14.24 -7.07
C GLU A 294 -4.18 -13.66 -5.74
N ASN A 295 -2.87 -13.50 -5.60
CA ASN A 295 -2.25 -12.90 -4.40
C ASN A 295 -2.74 -11.47 -4.16
N THR A 296 -2.94 -10.70 -5.23
CA THR A 296 -3.48 -9.34 -5.14
C THR A 296 -4.94 -9.35 -4.71
N GLU A 297 -5.78 -10.22 -5.27
CA GLU A 297 -7.19 -10.36 -4.85
C GLU A 297 -7.29 -10.76 -3.38
N ASP A 298 -6.47 -11.71 -2.94
CA ASP A 298 -6.43 -12.21 -1.57
C ASP A 298 -6.05 -11.14 -0.54
N ALA A 299 -5.25 -10.16 -0.93
CA ALA A 299 -4.89 -9.01 -0.09
C ALA A 299 -6.12 -8.18 0.33
N TYR A 300 -7.16 -8.15 -0.52
CA TYR A 300 -8.44 -7.52 -0.21
C TYR A 300 -9.45 -8.46 0.45
N GLY A 301 -9.10 -9.72 0.73
CA GLY A 301 -10.04 -10.77 1.17
C GLY A 301 -10.66 -10.60 2.56
N PHE A 302 -10.43 -9.47 3.26
CA PHE A 302 -11.08 -9.18 4.54
C PHE A 302 -12.48 -8.58 4.31
N PRO A 303 -13.53 -9.03 5.02
CA PRO A 303 -14.88 -8.45 4.89
C PRO A 303 -14.88 -6.94 5.21
N PRO A 304 -15.63 -6.10 4.45
CA PRO A 304 -16.73 -6.48 3.56
C PRO A 304 -16.36 -6.52 2.07
N TYR A 305 -15.08 -6.42 1.70
CA TYR A 305 -14.69 -6.23 0.29
C TYR A 305 -15.30 -7.24 -0.69
N SER A 306 -15.25 -8.53 -0.36
CA SER A 306 -15.79 -9.59 -1.22
C SER A 306 -17.30 -9.43 -1.50
N SER A 307 -18.04 -8.85 -0.56
CA SER A 307 -19.47 -8.52 -0.72
C SER A 307 -19.69 -7.19 -1.45
N LEU A 308 -18.76 -6.23 -1.33
CA LEU A 308 -18.86 -4.92 -1.96
C LEU A 308 -18.43 -4.93 -3.43
N ALA A 309 -17.32 -5.59 -3.74
CA ALA A 309 -16.68 -5.55 -5.06
C ALA A 309 -17.61 -5.88 -6.24
N PRO A 310 -18.54 -6.86 -6.16
CA PRO A 310 -19.49 -7.13 -7.25
C PRO A 310 -20.44 -5.97 -7.56
N HIS A 311 -20.64 -5.06 -6.61
CA HIS A 311 -21.58 -3.94 -6.73
C HIS A 311 -20.87 -2.62 -7.13
N LEU A 312 -19.54 -2.58 -7.07
CA LEU A 312 -18.77 -1.40 -7.45
C LEU A 312 -18.69 -1.27 -8.97
N LYS A 313 -19.00 -0.07 -9.48
CA LYS A 313 -18.92 0.29 -10.89
C LYS A 313 -18.34 1.69 -11.04
N ILE A 314 -17.15 1.83 -11.63
CA ILE A 314 -16.54 3.14 -11.89
C ILE A 314 -16.63 3.43 -13.39
N GLY A 315 -17.23 4.56 -13.78
CA GLY A 315 -17.47 4.87 -15.19
C GLY A 315 -18.32 3.81 -15.91
N GLY A 316 -19.26 3.17 -15.19
CA GLY A 316 -20.08 2.06 -15.70
C GLY A 316 -19.36 0.70 -15.77
N LYS A 317 -18.06 0.64 -15.50
CA LYS A 317 -17.24 -0.57 -15.56
C LYS A 317 -17.21 -1.26 -14.20
N GLY A 318 -17.69 -2.49 -14.16
CA GLY A 318 -17.74 -3.32 -12.94
C GLY A 318 -16.51 -4.20 -12.74
N ARG A 319 -16.64 -5.16 -11.81
CA ARG A 319 -15.57 -6.08 -11.40
C ARG A 319 -14.97 -6.91 -12.54
N ASP A 320 -15.78 -7.37 -13.49
CA ASP A 320 -15.26 -8.19 -14.59
C ASP A 320 -14.34 -7.38 -15.50
N HIS A 321 -14.72 -6.14 -15.82
CA HIS A 321 -13.87 -5.22 -16.56
C HIS A 321 -12.59 -4.87 -15.79
N LEU A 322 -12.69 -4.65 -14.48
CA LEU A 322 -11.52 -4.45 -13.62
C LEU A 322 -10.54 -5.61 -13.77
N ARG A 323 -11.02 -6.86 -13.62
CA ARG A 323 -10.17 -8.06 -13.70
C ARG A 323 -9.50 -8.22 -15.06
N THR A 324 -10.24 -7.96 -16.15
CA THR A 324 -9.65 -7.96 -17.49
C THR A 324 -8.56 -6.91 -17.60
N ARG A 325 -8.81 -5.68 -17.14
CA ARG A 325 -7.84 -4.58 -17.25
C ARG A 325 -6.59 -4.81 -16.40
N GLU A 326 -6.74 -5.32 -15.18
CA GLU A 326 -5.60 -5.67 -14.33
C GLU A 326 -4.73 -6.77 -14.96
N ARG A 327 -5.36 -7.78 -15.57
CA ARG A 327 -4.63 -8.83 -16.29
C ARG A 327 -3.84 -8.27 -17.47
N GLU A 328 -4.45 -7.41 -18.28
CA GLU A 328 -3.78 -6.76 -19.42
C GLU A 328 -2.57 -5.93 -18.97
N ILE A 329 -2.76 -5.06 -17.97
CA ILE A 329 -1.70 -4.21 -17.41
C ILE A 329 -0.54 -5.08 -16.90
N LEU A 330 -0.86 -6.09 -16.08
CA LEU A 330 0.16 -6.94 -15.47
C LEU A 330 0.90 -7.79 -16.51
N ALA A 331 0.19 -8.36 -17.49
CA ALA A 331 0.81 -9.14 -18.55
C ALA A 331 1.78 -8.29 -19.39
N SER A 332 1.39 -7.05 -19.71
CA SER A 332 2.26 -6.11 -20.42
C SER A 332 3.49 -5.74 -19.57
N ALA A 333 3.26 -5.38 -18.30
CA ALA A 333 4.31 -5.00 -17.36
C ALA A 333 5.37 -6.09 -17.14
N LEU A 334 4.95 -7.37 -17.14
CA LEU A 334 5.86 -8.51 -16.90
C LEU A 334 6.61 -8.97 -18.14
N SER A 335 6.23 -8.52 -19.34
CA SER A 335 6.80 -9.01 -20.61
C SER A 335 8.34 -8.93 -20.71
N SER A 336 8.95 -8.00 -19.97
CA SER A 336 10.41 -7.80 -19.90
C SER A 336 11.02 -8.05 -18.52
N VAL A 337 10.29 -8.66 -17.59
CA VAL A 337 10.70 -8.86 -16.19
C VAL A 337 11.20 -10.28 -15.98
N ASP A 338 12.34 -10.46 -15.31
CA ASP A 338 12.78 -11.79 -14.87
C ASP A 338 11.96 -12.21 -13.65
N VAL A 339 11.22 -13.32 -13.77
CA VAL A 339 10.33 -13.81 -12.71
C VAL A 339 10.83 -15.13 -12.18
N GLN A 340 11.13 -15.18 -10.88
CA GLN A 340 11.64 -16.37 -10.21
C GLN A 340 10.81 -16.74 -8.98
N ARG A 341 10.62 -18.04 -8.75
CA ARG A 341 10.12 -18.57 -7.48
C ARG A 341 11.29 -18.90 -6.57
N ILE A 342 11.19 -18.51 -5.29
CA ILE A 342 12.13 -18.94 -4.25
C ILE A 342 11.34 -19.58 -3.11
N ARG A 343 11.47 -20.90 -2.99
CA ARG A 343 10.92 -21.69 -1.88
C ARG A 343 12.04 -22.09 -0.93
N VAL A 344 11.89 -21.76 0.35
CA VAL A 344 12.79 -22.22 1.42
C VAL A 344 12.03 -22.54 2.71
N PRO A 345 12.52 -23.46 3.57
CA PRO A 345 11.88 -23.75 4.84
C PRO A 345 12.09 -22.64 5.90
N ASP A 346 13.18 -21.89 5.76
CA ASP A 346 13.65 -20.85 6.67
C ASP A 346 13.37 -19.43 6.13
N TYR A 347 14.11 -18.41 6.60
CA TYR A 347 13.96 -17.01 6.23
C TYR A 347 15.14 -16.49 5.38
N SER A 348 15.84 -17.39 4.66
CA SER A 348 17.05 -17.07 3.88
C SER A 348 16.81 -16.34 2.55
N TRP A 349 15.57 -15.92 2.24
CA TRP A 349 15.27 -15.20 0.99
C TRP A 349 16.18 -14.00 0.69
N PRO A 350 16.54 -13.11 1.64
CA PRO A 350 17.44 -11.99 1.34
C PRO A 350 18.75 -12.44 0.68
N ASP A 351 19.36 -13.51 1.19
CA ASP A 351 20.64 -14.01 0.69
C ASP A 351 20.49 -14.65 -0.69
N LEU A 352 19.39 -15.38 -0.92
CA LEU A 352 19.10 -16.01 -2.21
C LEU A 352 18.79 -14.98 -3.29
N ILE A 353 17.99 -13.96 -2.97
CA ILE A 353 17.67 -12.86 -3.89
C ILE A 353 18.95 -12.11 -4.27
N LYS A 354 19.83 -11.82 -3.31
CA LYS A 354 21.12 -11.17 -3.59
C LYS A 354 22.03 -12.00 -4.51
N ARG A 355 21.98 -13.32 -4.42
CA ARG A 355 22.77 -14.21 -5.28
C ARG A 355 22.20 -14.34 -6.69
N SER A 356 20.88 -14.22 -6.83
CA SER A 356 20.19 -14.28 -8.14
C SER A 356 20.13 -12.94 -8.85
N ALA A 357 20.15 -11.84 -8.08
CA ALA A 357 20.36 -10.49 -8.55
C ALA A 357 21.64 -10.44 -9.41
N ARG A 358 21.51 -10.05 -10.68
CA ARG A 358 22.68 -9.90 -11.57
C ARG A 358 23.59 -8.80 -11.00
N PRO A 359 24.90 -8.78 -11.24
CA PRO A 359 25.62 -7.54 -11.06
C PRO A 359 25.03 -6.49 -12.02
N ALA A 360 24.80 -5.26 -11.55
CA ALA A 360 24.46 -4.16 -12.44
C ALA A 360 25.52 -4.12 -13.56
N ALA A 361 25.10 -4.06 -14.81
CA ALA A 361 26.01 -3.67 -15.87
C ALA A 361 26.46 -2.26 -15.51
N VAL A 362 27.72 -2.12 -15.10
CA VAL A 362 28.36 -0.82 -15.03
C VAL A 362 28.35 -0.33 -16.47
N GLU A 363 27.43 0.58 -16.81
CA GLU A 363 27.62 1.36 -18.02
C GLU A 363 28.99 2.02 -17.87
N PRO A 364 29.92 1.83 -18.81
CA PRO A 364 31.17 2.56 -18.75
C PRO A 364 30.81 4.03 -18.75
N GLU A 365 31.18 4.74 -17.68
CA GLU A 365 31.15 6.20 -17.68
C GLU A 365 31.85 6.64 -18.97
N ASP A 366 31.12 7.36 -19.81
CA ASP A 366 31.63 7.90 -21.06
C ASP A 366 32.79 8.85 -20.68
N GLU A 367 34.03 8.37 -20.74
CA GLU A 367 35.27 9.15 -20.66
C GLU A 367 35.41 10.05 -21.91
N ARG A 368 34.37 10.82 -22.21
CA ARG A 368 34.38 11.86 -23.23
C ARG A 368 33.92 13.16 -22.59
N GLY A 369 34.85 13.81 -21.91
CA GLY A 369 34.60 15.16 -21.40
C GLY A 369 35.52 15.67 -20.30
N LEU A 370 36.77 15.22 -20.21
CA LEU A 370 37.80 15.92 -19.44
C LEU A 370 38.95 16.27 -20.39
N GLU A 371 38.75 17.33 -21.18
CA GLU A 371 39.91 18.05 -21.69
C GLU A 371 40.70 18.59 -20.50
N PRO A 372 42.03 18.41 -20.46
CA PRO A 372 42.84 19.01 -19.43
C PRO A 372 42.84 20.52 -19.65
N VAL A 373 42.21 21.26 -18.73
CA VAL A 373 42.43 22.69 -18.59
C VAL A 373 43.89 22.85 -18.13
N VAL A 374 44.78 23.07 -19.10
CA VAL A 374 46.14 23.56 -18.83
C VAL A 374 45.99 25.02 -18.45
N SER A 375 45.81 25.28 -17.16
CA SER A 375 46.07 26.61 -16.61
C SER A 375 47.58 26.78 -16.49
N GLY A 376 48.15 27.59 -17.37
CA GLY A 376 49.49 28.13 -17.20
C GLY A 376 49.62 28.98 -15.93
N ASP A 377 50.87 29.28 -15.61
CA ASP A 377 51.36 30.20 -14.58
C ASP A 377 51.38 29.69 -13.14
N TRP A 378 52.37 28.85 -12.80
CA TRP A 378 53.07 28.88 -11.50
C TRP A 378 54.46 28.23 -11.60
N LEU A 379 55.42 28.86 -12.29
CA LEU A 379 56.84 28.46 -12.19
C LEU A 379 57.82 29.62 -12.54
N GLU A 380 57.60 30.82 -11.99
CA GLU A 380 58.62 31.90 -12.00
C GLU A 380 58.72 32.65 -10.66
N ALA A 381 58.90 31.94 -9.56
CA ALA A 381 59.22 32.55 -8.26
C ALA A 381 60.16 31.72 -7.36
N ALA A 382 61.11 31.00 -7.96
CA ALA A 382 62.13 30.24 -7.22
C ALA A 382 63.54 30.36 -7.83
N GLY A 383 63.92 31.58 -8.24
CA GLY A 383 65.26 31.83 -8.75
C GLY A 383 65.58 33.31 -8.91
N ARG A 384 65.63 34.05 -7.79
CA ARG A 384 66.37 35.33 -7.61
C ARG A 384 66.22 35.83 -6.18
N ALA A 385 67.01 35.26 -5.29
CA ALA A 385 67.50 35.91 -4.08
C ALA A 385 68.98 35.52 -3.95
N SER A 386 69.80 36.28 -4.67
CA SER A 386 71.19 36.57 -4.36
C SER A 386 71.23 38.05 -4.02
#